data_AF-A0A3R8ZMZ8-F1
#
_entry.id   AF-A0A3R8ZMZ8-F1
#
_cell.length_a   1.000
_cell.length_b   1.000
_cell.length_c   1.000
_cell.angle_alpha   90.00
_cell.angle_beta   90.00
_cell.angle_gamma   90.00
#
_symmetry.space_group_name_H-M   'P 1'
#
loop_
_entity.id
_entity.type
_entity.pdbx_description
1 polymer ?
#
loop_
_entity_poly.entity_id
_entity_poly.type
_entity_poly.pdbx_seq_one_letter_code
_entity_poly.pdbx_strand_id
1 'polypeptide(L)'
;MLFTVVEALHIKHFNMLAIRVAEDLALLDSGGSYQATIVRPDGTRREARPMIEYQKREPFTPVFLSFHGLEKSDVPVGSTIEVMHSQPAAL
;
A
#
# COMPACT_ATOMS: atom_id res chain seq x y z
N MET A 1 10.40 1.44 3.62
CA MET A 1 10.24 2.63 2.75
C MET A 1 8.94 3.33 3.11
N LEU A 2 8.91 4.66 3.14
CA LEU A 2 7.77 5.45 3.63
C LEU A 2 7.08 6.15 2.46
N PHE A 3 5.75 6.09 2.39
CA PHE A 3 4.94 6.65 1.30
C PHE A 3 3.73 7.39 1.84
N THR A 4 3.31 8.45 1.15
CA THR A 4 2.07 9.16 1.49
C THR A 4 0.93 8.71 0.58
N VAL A 5 -0.22 8.40 1.19
CA VAL A 5 -1.45 8.05 0.45
C VAL A 5 -2.02 9.29 -0.20
N VAL A 6 -2.08 9.28 -1.54
CA VAL A 6 -2.70 10.35 -2.33
C VAL A 6 -4.10 9.98 -2.78
N GLU A 7 -4.42 8.69 -2.90
CA GLU A 7 -5.75 8.22 -3.29
C GLU A 7 -6.02 6.83 -2.74
N ALA A 8 -7.24 6.58 -2.25
CA ALA A 8 -7.70 5.27 -1.79
C ALA A 8 -9.00 4.86 -2.50
N LEU A 9 -8.92 3.80 -3.30
CA LEU A 9 -10.03 3.27 -4.09
C LEU A 9 -10.44 1.89 -3.55
N HIS A 10 -11.71 1.74 -3.17
CA HIS A 10 -12.24 0.44 -2.74
C HIS A 10 -12.90 -0.26 -3.93
N ILE A 11 -12.36 -1.42 -4.28
CA ILE A 11 -12.84 -2.27 -5.35
C ILE A 11 -13.73 -3.34 -4.70
N LYS A 12 -15.00 -2.97 -4.49
CA LYS A 12 -16.00 -3.79 -3.77
C LYS A 12 -16.14 -5.23 -4.31
N HIS A 13 -16.00 -5.40 -5.63
CA HIS A 13 -16.14 -6.70 -6.28
C HIS A 13 -15.10 -7.72 -5.81
N PHE A 14 -13.92 -7.26 -5.36
CA PHE A 14 -12.81 -8.10 -4.90
C PHE A 14 -12.52 -7.93 -3.41
N ASN A 15 -13.35 -7.17 -2.68
CA ASN A 15 -13.11 -6.80 -1.27
C ASN A 15 -11.68 -6.29 -1.04
N MET A 16 -11.24 -5.39 -1.92
CA MET A 16 -9.84 -4.98 -2.05
C MET A 16 -9.73 -3.46 -2.04
N LEU A 17 -8.82 -2.93 -1.22
CA LEU A 17 -8.49 -1.51 -1.22
C LEU A 17 -7.22 -1.28 -2.03
N ALA A 18 -7.32 -0.51 -3.12
CA ALA A 18 -6.19 -0.09 -3.95
C ALA A 18 -5.77 1.33 -3.58
N ILE A 19 -4.49 1.55 -3.33
CA ILE A 19 -3.96 2.83 -2.86
C ILE A 19 -2.91 3.36 -3.84
N ARG A 20 -3.08 4.60 -4.29
CA ARG A 20 -2.08 5.35 -5.05
C ARG A 20 -1.18 6.12 -4.09
N VAL A 21 0.13 6.06 -4.32
CA VAL A 21 1.15 6.78 -3.55
C VAL A 21 1.93 7.78 -4.41
N ALA A 22 2.58 8.76 -3.77
CA ALA A 22 3.11 9.96 -4.41
C ALA A 22 4.50 9.86 -5.08
N GLU A 23 5.19 8.72 -5.05
CA GLU A 23 6.60 8.64 -5.48
C GLU A 23 6.94 7.45 -6.36
N ASP A 24 8.06 7.59 -7.08
CA ASP A 24 8.82 6.52 -7.74
C ASP A 24 9.28 5.52 -6.69
N LEU A 25 8.36 4.62 -6.35
CA LEU A 25 8.63 3.42 -5.58
C LEU A 25 9.81 2.71 -6.22
N ALA A 26 10.98 2.79 -5.59
CA ALA A 26 12.17 2.06 -5.99
C ALA A 26 11.77 0.59 -6.12
N LEU A 27 11.56 0.15 -7.36
CA LEU A 27 11.24 -1.20 -7.86
C LEU A 27 11.01 -2.22 -6.73
N LEU A 28 9.87 -2.14 -6.03
CA LEU A 28 9.41 -3.29 -5.25
C LEU A 28 9.13 -4.42 -6.26
N ASP A 29 9.54 -5.63 -5.97
CA ASP A 29 9.22 -6.75 -6.84
C ASP A 29 7.72 -7.01 -6.79
N SER A 30 7.07 -6.97 -7.96
CA SER A 30 5.68 -7.41 -8.07
C SER A 30 5.58 -8.86 -7.56
N GLY A 31 4.68 -9.11 -6.61
CA GLY A 31 4.51 -10.44 -6.01
C GLY A 31 5.49 -10.78 -4.87
N GLY A 32 6.35 -9.85 -4.43
CA GLY A 32 7.10 -10.01 -3.18
C GLY A 32 6.20 -10.05 -1.94
N SER A 33 6.68 -10.66 -0.86
CA SER A 33 5.99 -10.61 0.43
C SER A 33 6.37 -9.31 1.15
N TYR A 34 5.39 -8.48 1.43
CA TYR A 34 5.58 -7.20 2.10
C TYR A 34 4.70 -7.07 3.34
N GLN A 35 5.20 -6.31 4.32
CA GLN A 35 4.42 -5.84 5.45
C GLN A 35 4.29 -4.33 5.32
N ALA A 36 3.07 -3.84 5.52
CA ALA A 36 2.78 -2.42 5.55
C ALA A 36 2.30 -1.99 6.93
N THR A 37 2.85 -0.90 7.41
CA THR A 37 2.34 -0.17 8.57
C THR A 37 1.65 1.09 8.08
N ILE A 38 0.36 1.18 8.33
CA ILE A 38 -0.50 2.30 7.96
C ILE A 38 -0.60 3.21 9.17
N VAL A 39 -0.09 4.43 9.05
CA VAL A 39 -0.18 5.48 10.06
C VAL A 39 -1.24 6.47 9.62
N ARG A 40 -2.35 6.51 10.35
CA ARG A 40 -3.46 7.42 10.08
C ARG A 40 -3.15 8.85 10.54
N PRO A 41 -3.87 9.87 10.03
CA PRO A 41 -3.66 11.27 10.45
C PRO A 41 -3.87 11.52 11.95
N ASP A 42 -4.69 10.71 12.62
CA ASP A 42 -4.90 10.75 14.07
C ASP A 42 -3.75 10.10 14.88
N GLY A 43 -2.72 9.59 14.20
CA GLY A 43 -1.57 8.91 14.79
C GLY A 43 -1.77 7.42 15.06
N THR A 44 -2.98 6.88 14.85
CA THR A 44 -3.23 5.44 15.03
C THR A 44 -2.51 4.62 13.95
N ARG A 45 -2.08 3.41 14.33
CA ARG A 45 -1.31 2.52 13.47
C ARG A 45 -2.06 1.23 13.21
N ARG A 46 -1.98 0.73 11.97
CA ARG A 46 -2.52 -0.57 11.59
C ARG A 46 -1.55 -1.31 10.70
N GLU A 47 -1.26 -2.55 11.04
CA GLU A 47 -0.46 -3.43 10.20
C GLU A 47 -1.34 -4.16 9.18
N ALA A 48 -0.83 -4.32 7.97
CA ALA A 48 -1.49 -5.05 6.90
C ALA A 48 -0.45 -5.65 5.94
N ARG A 49 -0.88 -6.61 5.11
CA ARG A 49 -0.05 -7.17 4.04
C ARG A 49 -0.58 -6.66 2.70
N PRO A 50 0.14 -5.76 2.02
CA PRO A 50 -0.24 -5.33 0.69
C PRO A 50 0.20 -6.37 -0.34
N MET A 51 -0.61 -6.53 -1.38
CA MET A 51 -0.15 -7.00 -2.68
C MET A 51 0.24 -5.78 -3.52
N ILE A 52 1.41 -5.84 -4.16
CA ILE A 52 1.98 -4.71 -4.90
C ILE A 52 1.76 -4.92 -6.38
N GLU A 53 0.99 -4.01 -6.99
CA GLU A 53 0.66 -4.01 -8.41
C GLU A 53 1.17 -2.73 -9.07
N TYR A 54 1.85 -2.87 -10.21
CA TYR A 54 2.34 -1.75 -11.00
C TYR A 54 1.47 -1.51 -12.22
N GLN A 55 1.09 -0.26 -12.45
CA GLN A 55 0.59 0.15 -13.75
C GLN A 55 1.56 1.14 -14.37
N LYS A 56 2.39 0.69 -15.31
CA LYS A 56 3.29 1.58 -16.04
C LYS A 56 2.48 2.55 -16.89
N ARG A 57 2.49 3.83 -16.50
CA ARG A 57 2.06 4.96 -17.32
C ARG A 57 3.26 5.91 -17.42
N GLU A 58 3.46 6.55 -18.57
CA GLU A 58 4.47 7.61 -18.67
C GLU A 58 3.78 8.96 -18.43
N PRO A 59 4.38 9.90 -17.69
CA PRO A 59 5.73 9.89 -17.10
C PRO A 59 5.84 9.31 -15.68
N PHE A 60 4.75 8.81 -15.08
CA PHE A 60 4.72 8.27 -13.71
C PHE A 60 4.13 6.87 -13.67
N THR A 61 4.81 5.91 -13.04
CA THR A 61 4.27 4.57 -12.79
C THR A 61 3.54 4.57 -11.45
N PRO A 62 2.20 4.73 -11.40
CA PRO A 62 1.47 4.56 -10.16
C PRO A 62 1.67 3.14 -9.62
N VAL A 63 1.97 3.07 -8.33
CA VAL A 63 1.92 1.81 -7.59
C VAL A 63 0.60 1.72 -6.88
N PHE A 64 -0.04 0.57 -7.06
CA PHE A 64 -1.25 0.19 -6.37
C PHE A 64 -0.89 -0.80 -5.27
N LEU A 65 -1.18 -0.41 -4.04
CA LEU A 65 -1.16 -1.33 -2.91
C LEU A 65 -2.57 -1.86 -2.71
N SER A 66 -2.73 -3.15 -2.91
CA SER A 66 -3.98 -3.89 -2.78
C SER A 66 -4.02 -4.56 -1.40
N PHE A 67 -5.00 -4.23 -0.56
CA PHE A 67 -5.17 -4.84 0.76
C PHE A 67 -6.46 -5.64 0.84
N HIS A 68 -6.37 -6.88 1.32
CA HIS A 68 -7.53 -7.71 1.63
C HIS A 68 -8.05 -7.43 3.04
N GLY A 69 -9.37 -7.29 3.18
CA GLY A 69 -10.04 -7.12 4.47
C GLY A 69 -9.85 -5.75 5.12
N LEU A 70 -9.36 -4.76 4.37
CA LEU A 70 -9.36 -3.35 4.78
C LEU A 70 -10.50 -2.59 4.12
N GLU A 71 -11.16 -1.72 4.88
CA GLU A 71 -12.15 -0.79 4.36
C GLU A 71 -11.53 0.58 4.03
N LYS A 72 -12.25 1.45 3.31
CA LYS A 72 -11.77 2.83 3.05
C LYS A 72 -11.50 3.62 4.33
N SER A 73 -12.32 3.42 5.35
CA SER A 73 -12.17 4.01 6.69
C SER A 73 -10.85 3.60 7.35
N ASP A 74 -10.26 2.48 6.91
CA ASP A 74 -9.03 2.00 7.50
C ASP A 74 -7.79 2.72 7.03
N VAL A 75 -7.86 3.32 5.83
CA VAL A 75 -6.76 4.05 5.21
C VAL A 75 -7.28 5.38 4.65
N PRO A 76 -7.61 6.35 5.52
CA PRO A 76 -8.06 7.65 5.08
C PRO A 76 -6.98 8.39 4.28
N VAL A 77 -7.39 9.31 3.40
CA VAL A 77 -6.47 10.19 2.66
C VAL A 77 -5.59 10.96 3.64
N GLY A 78 -4.30 11.09 3.32
CA GLY A 78 -3.30 11.67 4.21
C GLY A 78 -2.68 10.68 5.21
N SER A 79 -3.10 9.42 5.20
CA SER A 79 -2.34 8.36 5.89
C SER A 79 -0.97 8.20 5.26
N THR A 80 0.00 7.80 6.07
CA THR A 80 1.33 7.40 5.63
C THR A 80 1.43 5.88 5.67
N ILE A 81 1.96 5.26 4.63
CA ILE A 81 2.18 3.83 4.54
C ILE A 81 3.67 3.57 4.52
N GLU A 82 4.15 2.84 5.52
CA GLU A 82 5.49 2.30 5.54
C GLU A 82 5.47 0.86 5.05
N VAL A 83 6.15 0.56 3.93
CA VAL A 83 6.28 -0.79 3.38
C VAL A 83 7.68 -1.33 3.65
N MET A 84 7.76 -2.53 4.23
CA MET A 84 8.99 -3.26 4.47
C MET A 84 8.93 -4.62 3.77
N HIS A 85 10.05 -5.04 3.18
CA HIS A 85 10.16 -6.39 2.64
C HIS A 85 10.06 -7.39 3.79
N SER A 86 9.09 -8.30 3.73
CA SER A 86 9.01 -9.40 4.67
C SER A 86 10.08 -10.40 4.26
N GLN A 87 11.29 -10.28 4.81
CA GLN A 87 12.19 -11.43 4.82
C GLN A 87 11.44 -12.56 5.55
N PRO A 88 11.36 -13.78 4.99
CA PRO A 88 10.95 -14.90 5.82
C PRO A 88 11.90 -14.89 7.03
N ALA A 89 11.35 -14.92 8.25
CA ALA A 89 12.16 -15.15 9.43
C ALA A 89 13.01 -16.38 9.13
N ALA A 90 14.33 -16.20 9.07
CA ALA A 90 15.25 -17.29 8.78
C ALA A 90 14.95 -18.40 9.78
N LEU A 91 14.56 -19.57 9.27
CA LEU A 91 14.35 -20.79 10.06
C LEU A 91 15.69 -21.27 10.63
#